data_AF-A0A498M097-F1
#
_entry.id   AF-A0A498M097-F1
#
_cell.length_a   1.000
_cell.length_b   1.000
_cell.length_c   1.000
_cell.angle_alpha   90.00
_cell.angle_beta   90.00
_cell.angle_gamma   90.00
#
_symmetry.space_group_name_H-M   'P 1'
#
loop_
_entity.id
_entity.type
_entity.pdbx_description
1 polymer ?
#
loop_
_entity_poly.entity_id
_entity_poly.type
_entity_poly.pdbx_seq_one_letter_code
_entity_poly.pdbx_strand_id
1 'polypeptide(L)'
;MFQPNLRRSSVASIIRTFRNEDRIEIRPNRGGRSKILTDQQEQAVVNMLRVRNDIRLREIQQHILDNDDLFGNVSAISLPTIARVLKRHQVSLKQPYRVPFERNTD
;
A
#
# COMPACT_ATOMS: atom_id res chain seq x y z
N MET A 1 -30.81 -10.23 -40.08
CA MET A 1 -30.55 -9.20 -39.05
C MET A 1 -30.08 -9.91 -37.79
N PHE A 2 -28.79 -9.83 -37.48
CA PHE A 2 -28.21 -10.54 -36.33
C PHE A 2 -28.55 -9.76 -35.05
N GLN A 3 -29.28 -10.38 -34.12
CA GLN A 3 -29.54 -9.79 -32.81
C GLN A 3 -28.63 -10.46 -31.79
N PRO A 4 -27.65 -9.74 -31.21
CA PRO A 4 -26.82 -10.30 -30.16
C PRO A 4 -27.67 -10.59 -28.92
N ASN A 5 -27.41 -11.71 -28.24
CA ASN A 5 -28.03 -12.05 -26.96
C ASN A 5 -27.43 -11.18 -25.83
N LEU A 6 -27.74 -9.89 -25.87
CA LEU A 6 -27.27 -8.88 -24.94
C LEU A 6 -28.43 -7.94 -24.60
N ARG A 7 -28.46 -7.46 -23.36
CA ARG A 7 -29.42 -6.43 -22.95
C ARG A 7 -29.18 -5.15 -23.73
N ARG A 8 -30.25 -4.44 -24.11
CA ARG A 8 -30.17 -3.14 -24.82
C ARG A 8 -29.27 -2.13 -24.11
N SER A 9 -29.29 -2.09 -22.77
CA SER A 9 -28.43 -1.23 -21.96
C SER A 9 -26.94 -1.56 -22.09
N SER A 10 -26.60 -2.85 -22.17
CA SER A 10 -25.22 -3.30 -22.41
C SER A 10 -24.73 -2.86 -23.78
N VAL A 11 -25.56 -3.04 -24.82
CA VAL A 11 -25.25 -2.58 -26.18
C VAL A 11 -25.03 -1.06 -26.23
N ALA A 12 -25.91 -0.28 -25.60
CA ALA A 12 -25.77 1.17 -25.54
C ALA A 12 -24.48 1.61 -24.84
N SER A 13 -24.10 0.95 -23.74
CA SER A 13 -22.86 1.22 -23.01
C SER A 13 -21.60 0.92 -23.84
N ILE A 14 -21.61 -0.21 -24.57
CA ILE A 14 -20.52 -0.61 -25.48
C ILE A 14 -20.37 0.42 -26.61
N ILE A 15 -21.47 0.79 -27.28
CA ILE A 15 -21.45 1.77 -28.37
C ILE A 15 -20.97 3.13 -27.87
N ARG A 16 -21.42 3.57 -26.69
CA ARG A 16 -20.98 4.83 -26.09
C ARG A 16 -19.47 4.83 -25.81
N THR A 17 -18.97 3.73 -25.26
CA THR A 17 -17.53 3.57 -24.95
C THR A 17 -16.71 3.60 -26.24
N PHE A 18 -17.14 2.87 -27.27
CA PHE A 18 -16.47 2.87 -28.56
C PHE A 18 -16.45 4.25 -29.22
N ARG A 19 -17.58 4.96 -29.27
CA ARG A 19 -17.64 6.30 -29.87
C ARG A 19 -16.79 7.35 -29.15
N ASN A 20 -16.66 7.24 -27.83
CA ASN A 20 -15.97 8.25 -27.02
C ASN A 20 -14.49 7.95 -26.81
N GLU A 21 -14.09 6.68 -26.82
CA GLU A 21 -12.74 6.24 -26.44
C GLU A 21 -12.02 5.43 -27.54
N ASP A 22 -12.68 5.16 -28.67
CA ASP A 22 -12.20 4.28 -29.76
C ASP A 22 -11.66 2.92 -29.27
N ARG A 23 -12.28 2.40 -28.19
CA ARG A 23 -11.84 1.17 -27.51
C ARG A 23 -12.98 0.17 -27.38
N ILE A 24 -12.67 -1.10 -27.63
CA ILE A 24 -13.58 -2.25 -27.46
C ILE A 24 -13.28 -3.08 -26.20
N GLU A 25 -12.15 -2.82 -25.54
CA GLU A 25 -11.74 -3.48 -24.31
C GLU A 25 -12.52 -2.97 -23.09
N ILE A 26 -12.91 -3.92 -22.23
CA ILE A 26 -13.50 -3.66 -20.92
C ILE A 26 -12.44 -2.97 -20.05
N ARG A 27 -12.79 -1.86 -19.39
CA ARG A 27 -11.89 -1.23 -18.43
C ARG A 27 -11.55 -2.25 -17.34
N PRO A 28 -10.27 -2.40 -16.96
CA PRO A 28 -9.95 -3.20 -15.79
C PRO A 28 -10.75 -2.65 -14.60
N ASN A 29 -11.29 -3.53 -13.76
CA ASN A 29 -11.98 -3.13 -12.54
C ASN A 29 -11.01 -2.31 -11.68
N ARG A 30 -11.08 -0.98 -11.78
CA ARG A 30 -10.33 -0.05 -10.92
C ARG A 30 -11.10 0.14 -9.61
N GLY A 31 -11.25 -0.95 -8.88
CA GLY A 31 -11.79 -0.92 -7.51
C GLY A 31 -10.67 -0.75 -6.50
N GLY A 32 -10.92 0.03 -5.44
CA GLY A 32 -10.02 0.19 -4.30
C GLY A 32 -9.60 1.64 -4.06
N ARG A 33 -9.30 1.96 -2.78
CA ARG A 33 -8.64 3.22 -2.42
C ARG A 33 -7.21 3.21 -2.96
N SER A 34 -6.79 4.33 -3.55
CA SER A 34 -5.39 4.56 -3.96
C SER A 34 -4.43 4.32 -2.79
N LYS A 35 -3.23 3.82 -3.09
CA LYS A 35 -2.18 3.64 -2.08
C LYS A 35 -1.86 4.99 -1.43
N ILE A 36 -1.68 4.99 -0.10
CA ILE A 36 -1.26 6.17 0.66
C ILE A 36 0.20 6.50 0.36
N LEU A 37 1.03 5.47 0.20
CA LEU A 37 2.44 5.60 -0.16
C LEU A 37 2.65 5.22 -1.62
N THR A 38 3.53 5.96 -2.30
CA THR A 38 4.06 5.56 -3.60
C THR A 38 5.01 4.38 -3.45
N ASP A 39 5.30 3.67 -4.54
CA ASP A 39 6.22 2.51 -4.48
C ASP A 39 7.64 2.93 -4.04
N GLN A 40 8.08 4.14 -4.43
CA GLN A 40 9.34 4.73 -3.95
C GLN A 40 9.32 4.97 -2.44
N GLN A 41 8.22 5.49 -1.91
CA GLN A 41 8.04 5.71 -0.47
C GLN A 41 7.98 4.39 0.32
N GLU A 42 7.31 3.37 -0.22
CA GLU A 42 7.30 2.04 0.40
C GLU A 42 8.72 1.46 0.47
N GLN A 43 9.53 1.62 -0.58
CA GLN A 43 10.93 1.18 -0.59
C GLN A 43 11.78 1.93 0.44
N ALA A 44 11.56 3.24 0.61
CA ALA A 44 12.25 4.03 1.62
C ALA A 44 11.92 3.54 3.05
N VAL A 45 10.65 3.22 3.32
CA VAL A 45 10.23 2.61 4.59
C VAL A 45 10.93 1.27 4.84
N VAL A 46 11.07 0.43 3.82
CA VAL A 46 11.81 -0.83 3.93
C VAL A 46 13.31 -0.59 4.18
N ASN A 47 13.90 0.41 3.53
CA ASN A 47 15.30 0.75 3.68
C ASN A 47 15.61 1.23 5.11
N MET A 48 14.71 2.00 5.75
CA MET A 48 14.88 2.41 7.15
C MET A 48 15.09 1.21 8.08
N LEU A 49 14.33 0.13 7.88
CA LEU A 49 14.46 -1.10 8.66
C LEU A 49 15.74 -1.89 8.33
N ARG A 50 16.15 -1.90 7.05
CA ARG A 50 17.39 -2.58 6.63
C ARG A 50 18.63 -1.90 7.20
N VAL A 51 18.62 -0.56 7.28
CA VAL A 51 19.73 0.22 7.84
C VAL A 51 19.73 0.16 9.36
N ARG A 52 18.57 0.25 10.01
CA ARG A 52 18.41 0.19 11.48
C ARG A 52 17.54 -0.97 11.87
N ASN A 53 18.17 -2.08 12.23
CA ASN A 53 17.46 -3.33 12.50
C ASN A 53 16.59 -3.32 13.77
N ASP A 54 16.86 -2.39 14.69
CA ASP A 54 16.20 -2.19 15.98
C ASP A 54 15.09 -1.12 15.95
N ILE A 55 14.86 -0.48 14.80
CA ILE A 55 13.85 0.58 14.66
C ILE A 55 12.43 0.05 14.92
N ARG A 56 11.61 0.84 15.62
CA ARG A 56 10.21 0.53 15.94
C ARG A 56 9.26 1.14 14.92
N LEU A 57 8.05 0.57 14.77
CA LEU A 57 7.00 1.13 13.90
C LEU A 57 6.69 2.61 14.20
N ARG A 58 6.74 3.00 15.48
CA ARG A 58 6.48 4.40 15.88
C ARG A 58 7.58 5.33 15.40
N GLU A 59 8.83 4.90 15.40
CA GLU A 59 9.95 5.70 14.88
C GLU A 59 9.86 5.82 13.35
N ILE A 60 9.50 4.75 12.64
CA ILE A 60 9.22 4.79 11.21
C ILE A 60 8.08 5.79 10.93
N GLN A 61 7.01 5.77 11.74
CA GLN A 61 5.89 6.71 11.59
C GLN A 61 6.34 8.16 11.76
N GLN A 62 7.12 8.47 12.81
CA GLN A 62 7.64 9.83 13.00
C GLN A 62 8.52 10.27 11.83
N HIS A 63 9.44 9.41 11.38
CA HIS A 63 10.28 9.75 10.22
C HIS A 63 9.46 10.01 8.94
N ILE A 64 8.34 9.31 8.72
CA ILE A 64 7.46 9.59 7.59
C ILE A 64 6.79 10.97 7.74
N LEU A 65 6.39 11.34 8.95
CA LEU A 65 5.69 12.61 9.22
C LEU A 65 6.63 13.82 9.29
N ASP A 66 7.90 13.61 9.66
CA ASP A 66 8.90 14.66 9.80
C ASP A 66 9.67 14.94 8.50
N ASN A 67 9.62 14.03 7.51
CA ASN A 67 10.39 14.13 6.27
C ASN A 67 9.52 14.57 5.10
N ASP A 68 9.38 15.90 4.97
CA ASP A 68 8.57 16.52 3.92
C ASP A 68 9.13 16.31 2.50
N ASP A 69 10.45 16.17 2.35
CA ASP A 69 11.09 16.00 1.03
C ASP A 69 10.63 14.74 0.31
N LEU A 70 10.53 13.61 1.03
CA LEU A 70 10.15 12.32 0.47
C LEU A 70 8.69 11.95 0.73
N PHE A 71 8.09 12.45 1.82
CA PHE A 71 6.75 12.06 2.26
C PHE A 71 5.76 13.23 2.36
N GLY A 72 6.05 14.39 1.76
CA GLY A 72 5.20 15.59 1.85
C GLY A 72 3.75 15.44 1.38
N ASN A 73 3.41 14.38 0.63
CA ASN A 73 2.02 14.03 0.29
C ASN A 73 1.29 13.19 1.36
N VAL A 74 1.93 12.93 2.51
CA VAL A 74 1.42 12.06 3.58
C VAL A 74 1.22 12.88 4.85
N SER A 75 0.02 13.44 5.03
CA SER A 75 -0.32 14.20 6.24
C SER A 75 -0.57 13.32 7.47
N ALA A 76 -0.95 12.05 7.25
CA ALA A 76 -1.18 11.10 8.31
C ALA A 76 -0.98 9.66 7.81
N ILE A 77 -0.40 8.82 8.65
CA ILE A 77 -0.26 7.39 8.38
C ILE A 77 -0.39 6.59 9.67
N SER A 78 -1.08 5.44 9.60
CA SER A 78 -1.30 4.57 10.76
C SER A 78 -0.21 3.51 10.89
N LEU A 79 0.09 3.07 12.12
CA LEU A 79 1.03 1.96 12.36
C LEU A 79 0.61 0.66 11.62
N PRO A 80 -0.68 0.26 11.56
CA PRO A 80 -1.10 -0.87 10.75
C PRO A 80 -0.82 -0.70 9.25
N THR A 81 -0.94 0.52 8.71
CA THR A 81 -0.58 0.79 7.31
C THR A 81 0.89 0.51 7.07
N ILE A 82 1.77 1.02 7.95
CA ILE A 82 3.22 0.78 7.88
C ILE A 82 3.52 -0.72 8.00
N ALA A 83 2.91 -1.41 8.98
CA ALA A 83 3.09 -2.85 9.15
C ALA A 83 2.64 -3.65 7.92
N ARG A 84 1.55 -3.24 7.26
CA ARG A 84 1.08 -3.86 6.02
C ARG A 84 2.02 -3.63 4.84
N VAL A 85 2.65 -2.46 4.75
CA VAL A 85 3.70 -2.17 3.77
C VAL A 85 4.88 -3.10 3.99
N LEU A 86 5.42 -3.17 5.21
CA LEU A 86 6.53 -4.08 5.53
C LEU A 86 6.21 -5.54 5.19
N LYS A 87 5.02 -6.02 5.57
CA LYS A 87 4.54 -7.37 5.25
C LYS A 87 4.45 -7.62 3.74
N ARG A 88 3.99 -6.65 2.95
CA ARG A 88 3.91 -6.76 1.48
C ARG A 88 5.29 -6.92 0.85
N HIS A 89 6.28 -6.22 1.39
CA HIS A 89 7.69 -6.31 0.98
C HIS A 89 8.43 -7.49 1.60
N GLN A 90 7.72 -8.41 2.28
CA GLN A 90 8.28 -9.60 2.93
C GLN A 90 9.36 -9.28 3.97
N VAL A 91 9.23 -8.13 4.64
CA VAL A 91 10.15 -7.70 5.69
C VAL A 91 9.42 -7.64 7.02
N SER A 92 10.06 -8.17 8.07
CA SER A 92 9.54 -8.14 9.44
C SER A 92 10.47 -7.33 10.35
N LEU A 93 9.86 -6.62 11.31
CA LEU A 93 10.61 -6.01 12.40
C LEU A 93 11.20 -7.11 13.28
N LYS A 94 12.48 -6.98 13.63
CA LYS A 94 13.04 -7.86 14.65
C LYS A 94 12.50 -7.47 16.01
N GLN A 95 12.06 -8.48 16.75
CA GLN A 95 11.73 -8.28 18.16
C GLN A 95 13.05 -8.10 18.91
N PRO A 96 13.19 -7.07 19.78
CA PRO A 96 14.31 -7.02 20.70
C PRO A 96 14.24 -8.26 21.61
N TYR A 97 15.33 -9.01 21.74
CA TYR A 97 15.40 -10.17 22.62
C TYR A 97 15.07 -9.73 24.05
N ARG A 98 14.00 -10.29 24.63
CA ARG A 98 13.66 -10.09 26.04
C ARG A 98 14.24 -11.25 26.83
N VAL A 99 15.39 -11.06 27.46
CA VAL A 99 16.00 -12.07 28.34
C VAL A 99 15.14 -12.16 29.61
N PRO A 100 14.60 -13.35 29.96
CA PRO A 100 14.06 -13.57 31.30
C PRO A 100 15.24 -13.59 32.26
N PHE A 101 15.37 -12.59 33.11
CA PHE A 101 16.31 -12.67 34.23
C PHE A 101 15.64 -13.49 35.32
N GLU A 102 16.13 -14.71 35.54
CA GLU A 102 15.94 -15.39 36.83
C GLU A 102 16.61 -14.53 37.90
N ARG A 103 15.86 -14.16 38.95
CA ARG A 103 16.49 -13.60 40.13
C ARG A 103 17.26 -14.73 40.80
N ASN A 104 18.57 -14.56 40.98
CA ASN A 104 19.32 -15.38 41.92
C ASN A 104 18.60 -15.27 43.27
N THR A 105 17.94 -16.34 43.68
CA THR A 105 17.47 -16.53 45.05
C THR A 105 18.69 -16.98 45.85
N ASP A 106 19.15 -16.10 46.76
CA ASP A 106 20.18 -16.38 47.77
C ASP A 106 19.72 -17.46 48.77
#